data_AF-A0A087UX60-F1
#
_entry.id   AF-A0A087UX60-F1
#
_cell.length_a   1.000
_cell.length_b   1.000
_cell.length_c   1.000
_cell.angle_alpha   90.00
_cell.angle_beta   90.00
_cell.angle_gamma   90.00
#
_symmetry.space_group_name_H-M   'P 1'
#
loop_
_entity.id
_entity.type
_entity.pdbx_description
1 polymer ?
#
loop_
_entity_poly.entity_id
_entity_poly.type
_entity_poly.pdbx_seq_one_letter_code
_entity_poly.pdbx_strand_id
1 'polypeptide(L)'
;MSLNIRYVSDRTLPGSNIAIYEQFIKFIHVESSTGENLFFVLKREIQSLELHINNIRGQGYDNGSNMKGKVSGVLARLLKENP
;
A
#
# COMPACT_ATOMS: atom_id res chain seq x y z
N MET A 1 -0.65 11.67 3.76
CA MET A 1 -1.26 10.36 3.41
C MET A 1 -1.16 9.43 4.61
N SER A 2 -2.18 8.63 4.94
CA SER A 2 -2.04 7.56 5.94
C SER A 2 -1.65 6.25 5.27
N LEU A 3 -0.81 5.45 5.95
CA LEU A 3 -0.48 4.10 5.51
C LEU A 3 -1.11 3.09 6.46
N ASN A 4 -1.97 2.24 5.92
CA ASN A 4 -2.55 1.10 6.61
C ASN A 4 -2.16 -0.17 5.86
N ILE A 5 -1.89 -1.25 6.59
CA ILE A 5 -1.62 -2.58 6.02
C ILE A 5 -2.74 -3.50 6.40
N ARG A 6 -3.24 -4.25 5.41
CA ARG A 6 -4.20 -5.31 5.59
C ARG A 6 -3.56 -6.66 5.27
N TYR A 7 -3.58 -7.59 6.20
CA TYR A 7 -2.94 -8.89 6.06
C TYR A 7 -3.77 -10.00 6.70
N VAL A 8 -3.47 -11.25 6.34
CA VAL A 8 -4.05 -12.44 6.97
C VAL A 8 -2.95 -13.09 7.80
N SER A 9 -3.24 -13.44 9.05
CA SER A 9 -2.28 -14.16 9.89
C SER A 9 -2.09 -15.59 9.38
N ASP A 10 -0.84 -16.04 9.35
CA ASP A 10 -0.44 -17.41 9.04
C ASP A 10 -0.52 -18.35 10.26
N ARG A 11 -1.07 -17.88 11.39
CA ARG A 11 -1.14 -18.57 12.69
C ARG A 11 0.19 -18.84 13.39
N THR A 12 1.30 -18.23 12.95
CA THR A 12 2.60 -18.41 13.62
C THR A 12 2.65 -17.71 14.98
N LEU A 13 1.82 -16.68 15.19
CA LEU A 13 1.72 -15.97 16.46
C LEU A 13 0.73 -16.66 17.42
N PRO A 14 1.10 -16.93 18.68
CA PRO A 14 0.21 -17.51 19.67
C PRO A 14 -1.07 -16.68 19.85
N GLY A 15 -2.24 -17.33 19.76
CA GLY A 15 -3.54 -16.67 19.90
C GLY A 15 -4.04 -15.94 18.64
N SER A 16 -3.31 -16.03 17.52
CA SER A 16 -3.79 -15.49 16.25
C SER A 16 -4.83 -16.41 15.59
N ASN A 17 -5.96 -15.82 15.20
CA ASN A 17 -7.01 -16.49 14.43
C ASN A 17 -6.74 -16.28 12.93
N ILE A 18 -7.25 -17.18 12.07
CA ILE A 18 -7.33 -16.85 10.63
C ILE A 18 -8.40 -15.79 10.48
N ALA A 19 -7.96 -14.56 10.34
CA ALA A 19 -8.79 -13.39 10.13
C ALA A 19 -8.02 -12.37 9.29
N ILE A 20 -8.75 -11.41 8.74
CA ILE A 20 -8.17 -10.22 8.11
C ILE A 20 -7.89 -9.21 9.22
N TYR A 21 -6.63 -8.78 9.31
CA TYR A 21 -6.18 -7.74 10.21
C TYR A 21 -5.91 -6.47 9.41
N GLU A 22 -6.25 -5.32 9.98
CA GLU A 22 -5.89 -4.01 9.44
C GLU A 22 -5.18 -3.21 10.53
N GLN A 23 -4.03 -2.64 10.20
CA GLN A 23 -3.21 -1.89 11.13
C GLN A 23 -2.77 -0.57 10.51
N PHE A 24 -2.96 0.51 11.26
CA PHE A 24 -2.35 1.79 10.99
C PHE A 24 -0.85 1.72 11.29
N ILE A 25 -0.04 2.15 10.33
CA ILE A 25 1.42 2.16 10.47
C ILE A 25 1.90 3.56 10.84
N LYS A 26 1.62 4.54 9.97
CA LYS A 26 2.05 5.93 10.14
C LYS A 26 1.33 6.89 9.21
N PHE A 27 1.44 8.18 9.54
CA PHE A 27 1.22 9.24 8.57
C PHE A 27 2.49 9.51 7.79
N ILE A 28 2.34 9.76 6.50
CA ILE A 28 3.41 10.07 5.56
C ILE A 28 3.16 11.48 5.04
N HIS A 29 4.17 12.34 5.23
CA HIS A 29 4.19 13.65 4.60
C HIS A 29 4.37 13.49 3.08
N VAL A 30 3.53 14.18 2.32
CA VAL A 30 3.57 14.17 0.85
C VAL A 30 3.55 15.62 0.37
N GLU A 31 4.58 16.02 -0.36
CA GLU A 31 4.69 17.38 -0.90
C GLU A 31 3.72 17.62 -2.06
N SER A 32 3.35 16.56 -2.78
CA SER A 32 2.44 16.60 -3.91
C SER A 32 1.47 15.42 -3.90
N SER A 33 0.23 15.65 -4.30
CA SER A 33 -0.82 14.64 -4.38
C SER A 33 -0.96 14.02 -5.78
N THR A 34 -0.02 14.25 -6.70
CA THR A 34 -0.04 13.60 -8.03
C THR A 34 0.11 12.09 -7.89
N GLY A 35 -0.51 11.32 -8.78
CA GLY A 35 -0.42 9.85 -8.73
C GLY A 35 1.01 9.32 -8.85
N GLU A 36 1.90 10.08 -9.49
CA GLU A 36 3.33 9.78 -9.56
C GLU A 36 4.05 9.97 -8.22
N ASN A 37 3.91 11.15 -7.59
CA ASN A 37 4.57 11.42 -6.32
C ASN A 37 4.07 10.46 -5.24
N LEU A 38 2.75 10.22 -5.19
CA LEU A 38 2.15 9.26 -4.25
C LEU A 38 2.69 7.85 -4.46
N PHE A 39 2.91 7.42 -5.70
CA PHE A 39 3.50 6.11 -6.01
C PHE A 39 4.94 6.00 -5.51
N PHE A 40 5.79 6.99 -5.79
CA PHE A 40 7.20 6.96 -5.36
C PHE A 40 7.34 7.03 -3.84
N VAL A 41 6.55 7.90 -3.19
CA VAL A 41 6.51 7.97 -1.73
C VAL A 41 6.06 6.63 -1.15
N LEU A 42 4.96 6.04 -1.64
CA LEU A 42 4.47 4.75 -1.18
C LEU A 42 5.56 3.66 -1.32
N LYS A 43 6.20 3.56 -2.49
CA LYS A 43 7.26 2.58 -2.76
C LYS A 43 8.44 2.73 -1.79
N ARG A 44 8.90 3.97 -1.57
CA ARG A 44 9.97 4.27 -0.62
C ARG A 44 9.59 3.85 0.81
N GLU A 45 8.36 4.13 1.22
CA GLU A 45 7.91 3.77 2.57
C GLU A 45 7.72 2.27 2.76
N ILE A 46 7.29 1.54 1.74
CA ILE A 46 7.24 0.06 1.77
C ILE A 46 8.65 -0.50 1.95
N GLN A 47 9.63 0.01 1.20
CA GLN A 47 11.02 -0.42 1.30
C GLN A 47 11.64 -0.07 2.66
N SER A 48 11.33 1.09 3.24
CA SER A 48 11.83 1.48 4.56
C SER A 48 11.25 0.65 5.71
N LEU A 49 10.11 0.00 5.48
CA LEU A 49 9.51 -0.98 6.39
C LEU A 49 9.99 -2.42 6.14
N GLU A 50 10.97 -2.60 5.26
CA GLU A 50 11.49 -3.92 4.85
C GLU A 50 10.41 -4.84 4.25
N LEU A 51 9.35 -4.25 3.70
CA LEU A 51 8.30 -4.96 3.01
C LEU A 51 8.63 -5.10 1.53
N HIS A 52 8.33 -6.25 0.94
CA HIS A 52 8.52 -6.47 -0.49
C HIS A 52 7.30 -6.01 -1.29
N ILE A 53 7.51 -5.11 -2.26
CA ILE A 53 6.44 -4.62 -3.15
C ILE A 53 5.72 -5.76 -3.91
N ASN A 54 6.45 -6.84 -4.23
CA ASN A 54 5.90 -8.02 -4.90
C ASN A 54 4.86 -8.78 -4.04
N ASN A 55 4.89 -8.57 -2.72
CA ASN A 55 3.93 -9.16 -1.80
C ASN A 55 2.66 -8.31 -1.66
N ILE A 56 2.60 -7.13 -2.28
CA ILE A 56 1.43 -6.25 -2.22
C ILE A 56 0.39 -6.74 -3.21
N ARG A 57 -0.80 -7.09 -2.70
CA ARG A 57 -1.90 -7.64 -3.50
C ARG A 57 -3.16 -6.77 -3.55
N GLY A 58 -3.18 -5.64 -2.84
CA GLY A 58 -4.43 -4.99 -2.43
C GLY A 58 -4.73 -3.62 -3.06
N GLN A 59 -6.01 -3.40 -3.38
CA GLN A 59 -6.63 -2.19 -3.94
C GLN A 59 -7.22 -1.26 -2.86
N GLY A 60 -6.61 -1.18 -1.68
CA GLY A 60 -7.09 -0.36 -0.54
C GLY A 60 -7.01 1.16 -0.76
N TYR A 61 -6.88 1.59 -2.01
CA TYR A 61 -6.71 2.98 -2.39
C TYR A 61 -8.04 3.73 -2.34
N ASP A 62 -8.00 5.01 -2.01
CA ASP A 62 -9.16 5.86 -2.17
C ASP A 62 -9.60 5.93 -3.67
N ASN A 63 -10.85 6.30 -3.91
CA ASN A 63 -11.39 6.41 -5.27
C ASN A 63 -10.90 7.67 -6.02
N GLY A 64 -9.96 8.44 -5.46
CA GLY A 64 -9.37 9.60 -6.11
C GLY A 64 -8.65 9.22 -7.40
N SER A 65 -8.70 10.11 -8.40
CA SER A 65 -8.09 9.86 -9.72
C SER A 65 -6.58 9.59 -9.64
N ASN A 66 -5.88 10.25 -8.72
CA ASN A 66 -4.45 10.04 -8.49
C ASN A 66 -4.14 8.69 -7.82
N MET A 67 -5.12 8.07 -7.16
CA MET A 67 -4.96 6.78 -6.47
C MET A 67 -5.44 5.61 -7.33
N LYS A 68 -6.71 5.63 -7.77
CA LYS A 68 -7.36 4.57 -8.56
C LYS A 68 -7.25 4.75 -10.07
N GLY A 69 -6.69 5.87 -10.55
CA GLY A 69 -6.58 6.18 -11.97
C GLY A 69 -5.98 5.03 -12.77
N LYS A 70 -6.69 4.57 -13.80
CA LYS A 70 -6.33 3.40 -14.61
C LYS A 70 -5.11 3.62 -15.52
N VAL A 71 -4.78 4.88 -15.79
CA VAL A 71 -3.68 5.26 -16.70
C VAL A 71 -2.50 5.80 -15.90
N SER A 72 -2.76 6.74 -15.00
CA SER A 72 -1.75 7.53 -14.28
C SER A 72 -2.04 7.63 -12.78
N GLY A 73 -2.83 6.73 -12.21
CA GLY A 73 -2.95 6.60 -10.75
C GLY A 73 -1.80 5.81 -10.14
N VAL A 74 -1.76 5.75 -8.80
CA VAL A 74 -0.88 4.86 -8.03
C VAL A 74 -1.12 3.40 -8.42
N LEU A 75 -2.39 2.98 -8.52
CA LEU A 75 -2.76 1.62 -8.90
C LEU A 75 -2.13 1.21 -10.25
N ALA A 76 -2.28 2.05 -11.28
CA ALA A 76 -1.76 1.75 -12.60
C ALA A 76 -0.23 1.66 -12.64
N ARG A 77 0.48 2.43 -11.80
CA ARG A 77 1.95 2.34 -11.68
C ARG A 77 2.37 1.07 -10.93
N LEU A 78 1.68 0.74 -9.84
CA LEU A 78 2.00 -0.46 -9.06
C LEU A 78 1.81 -1.73 -9.89
N LEU A 79 0.73 -1.82 -10.67
CA LEU A 79 0.47 -2.96 -11.58
C LEU A 79 1.52 -3.12 -12.69
N LYS A 80 2.26 -2.06 -13.05
CA LYS A 80 3.37 -2.17 -14.00
C LYS A 80 4.61 -2.83 -13.38
N GLU A 81 4.80 -2.67 -12.07
CA GLU A 81 5.94 -3.27 -11.35
C GLU A 81 5.60 -4.64 -10.75
N ASN A 82 4.36 -4.82 -10.30
CA ASN A 82 3.83 -6.05 -9.74
C ASN A 82 2.45 -6.34 -10.36
N PRO A 83 2.42 -7.03 -11.52
CA PRO A 83 1.19 -7.40 -12.23
C PRO A 83 0.18 -8.21 -11.40
#